data_AF-A0A9D6SJ15-F1
#
_entry.id   AF-A0A9D6SJ15-F1
#
_cell.length_a   1.000
_cell.length_b   1.000
_cell.length_c   1.000
_cell.angle_alpha   90.00
_cell.angle_beta   90.00
_cell.angle_gamma   90.00
#
_symmetry.space_group_name_H-M   'P 1'
#
loop_
_entity.id
_entity.type
_entity.pdbx_description
1 polymer ?
#
loop_
_entity_poly.entity_id
_entity_poly.type
_entity_poly.pdbx_seq_one_letter_code
_entity_poly.pdbx_strand_id
1 'polypeptide(L)' 'IDVGVFKELTGLTRKYAIPLLEYLDRERVTRRVGDERIIL' A
#
# COMPACT_ATOMS: atom_id res chain seq x y z
N ILE A 1 5.94 2.22 3.68
CA ILE A 1 5.09 1.01 3.84
C ILE A 1 5.29 0.08 2.66
N ASP A 2 5.94 -1.04 2.90
CA ASP A 2 5.94 -2.20 2.01
C ASP A 2 4.55 -2.88 2.10
N VAL A 3 4.12 -3.52 1.01
CA VAL A 3 2.96 -4.43 0.97
C VAL A 3 3.03 -5.46 2.10
N GLY A 4 4.23 -5.96 2.46
CA GLY A 4 4.43 -6.88 3.58
C GLY A 4 3.90 -6.33 4.90
N VAL A 5 4.35 -5.12 5.27
CA VAL A 5 3.91 -4.40 6.49
C VAL A 5 2.43 -4.07 6.43
N PHE A 6 1.94 -3.64 5.27
CA PHE A 6 0.51 -3.33 5.09
C PHE A 6 -0.38 -4.56 5.35
N LYS A 7 0.06 -5.75 4.94
CA LYS A 7 -0.66 -7.00 5.21
C LYS A 7 -0.70 -7.36 6.69
N GLU A 8 0.39 -7.13 7.42
CA GLU A 8 0.42 -7.38 8.87
C GLU A 8 -0.53 -6.45 9.62
N LEU A 9 -0.57 -5.17 9.23
CA LEU A 9 -1.45 -4.18 9.85
C LEU A 9 -2.94 -4.41 9.55
N THR A 10 -3.26 -4.85 8.33
CA THR A 10 -4.65 -4.97 7.87
C THR A 10 -5.19 -6.40 7.93
N GLY A 11 -4.34 -7.41 8.11
CA GLY A 11 -4.69 -8.82 8.00
C GLY A 11 -5.06 -9.26 6.57
N LEU A 12 -4.88 -8.40 5.57
CA LEU A 12 -5.30 -8.68 4.19
C LEU A 12 -4.30 -9.60 3.47
N THR A 13 -4.84 -10.40 2.54
CA THR A 13 -3.99 -11.19 1.62
C THR A 13 -3.47 -10.31 0.49
N ARG A 14 -2.38 -10.74 -0.19
CA ARG A 14 -1.78 -9.99 -1.32
C ARG A 14 -2.80 -9.63 -2.40
N LYS A 15 -3.75 -10.52 -2.65
CA LYS A 15 -4.84 -10.33 -3.63
C LYS A 15 -5.65 -9.06 -3.36
N TYR A 16 -5.83 -8.68 -2.09
CA TYR A 16 -6.61 -7.50 -1.70
C TYR A 16 -5.72 -6.30 -1.31
N ALA A 17 -4.53 -6.55 -0.77
CA ALA A 17 -3.61 -5.50 -0.36
C ALA A 17 -3.07 -4.69 -1.56
N ILE A 18 -2.73 -5.35 -2.68
CA ILE A 18 -2.16 -4.65 -3.85
C ILE A 18 -3.17 -3.68 -4.49
N PRO A 19 -4.41 -4.10 -4.84
CA PRO A 19 -5.39 -3.17 -5.41
C PRO A 19 -5.74 -2.02 -4.47
N LEU A 20 -5.81 -2.27 -3.16
CA LEU A 20 -6.09 -1.22 -2.18
C LEU A 20 -4.97 -0.19 -2.11
N LEU A 21 -3.72 -0.64 -2.12
CA LEU A 21 -2.55 0.23 -2.17
C LEU A 21 -2.49 1.04 -3.48
N GLU A 22 -2.84 0.45 -4.63
CA GLU A 22 -2.96 1.19 -5.90
C GLU A 22 -4.08 2.24 -5.86
N TYR A 23 -5.21 1.92 -5.22
CA TYR A 23 -6.29 2.88 -4.99
C TYR A 23 -5.83 4.05 -4.11
N LEU A 24 -5.13 3.76 -2.99
CA LEU A 24 -4.60 4.79 -2.10
C LEU A 24 -3.56 5.69 -2.79
N ASP A 25 -2.77 5.15 -3.73
CA ASP A 25 -1.88 5.97 -4.57
C ASP A 25 -2.67 6.90 -5.50
N ARG A 26 -3.74 6.40 -6.12
CA ARG A 26 -4.60 7.20 -7.01
C ARG A 26 -5.27 8.34 -6.25
N GLU A 27 -5.74 8.08 -5.03
CA GLU A 27 -6.34 9.08 -4.15
C GLU A 27 -5.32 10.04 -3.51
N ARG A 28 -4.01 9.90 -3.83
CA ARG A 28 -2.91 10.69 -3.27
C ARG A 28 -2.80 10.58 -1.74
N VAL A 29 -3.21 9.45 -1.18
CA VAL A 29 -2.98 9.11 0.23
C VAL A 29 -1.58 8.53 0.42
N THR A 30 -1.13 7.74 -0.55
CA THR A 30 0.23 7.22 -0.60
C THR A 30 0.93 7.62 -1.90
N ARG A 31 2.25 7.59 -1.89
CA ARG A 31 3.07 7.74 -3.09
C ARG A 31 4.18 6.70 -3.07
N ARG A 32 4.39 6.02 -4.20
CA ARG A 32 5.55 5.17 -4.40
C ARG A 32 6.80 6.01 -4.69
N VAL A 33 7.86 5.79 -3.92
CA VAL A 33 9.18 6.38 -4.10
C VAL A 33 10.19 5.23 -4.09
N GLY A 34 10.61 4.81 -5.29
CA GLY A 34 11.42 3.60 -5.46
C GLY A 34 10.64 2.33 -5.11
N ASP A 35 11.18 1.54 -4.18
CA ASP A 35 10.57 0.30 -3.70
C ASP A 35 9.67 0.48 -2.48
N GLU A 36 9.63 1.68 -1.91
CA GLU A 36 8.81 2.00 -0.75
C GLU A 36 7.63 2.92 -1.11
N ARG A 37 6.59 2.89 -0.27
CA ARG A 37 5.50 3.87 -0.30
C ARG A 37 5.57 4.79 0.90
N ILE A 38 5.50 6.09 0.66
CA ILE A 38 5.34 7.10 1.71
C ILE A 38 3.87 7.48 1.82
N ILE A 39 3.41 7.77 3.04
CA ILE A 39 2.09 8.35 3.28
C ILE A 39 2.24 9.87 3.12
N LEU A 40 1.33 10.49 2.36
CA LEU A 40 1.30 11.94 2.16
C LEU A 40 0.59 12.65 3.32
#